data_AF-A0A158FID5-F1
#
_entry.id   AF-A0A158FID5-F1
#
_cell.length_a   1.000
_cell.length_b   1.000
_cell.length_c   1.000
_cell.angle_alpha   90.00
_cell.angle_beta   90.00
_cell.angle_gamma   90.00
#
_symmetry.space_group_name_H-M   'P 1'
#
loop_
_entity.id
_entity.type
_entity.pdbx_description
1 polymer ?
#
loop_
_entity_poly.entity_id
_entity_poly.type
_entity_poly.pdbx_seq_one_letter_code
_entity_poly.pdbx_strand_id
1 'polypeptide(L)'
;MRDAKKYRDRKDLIAFAYGNMPPWTQDDPAVFWKASDKYERANGAAYREHEIALPSELTREQQIELAGQLTYELVGSKPFQYAVHGPHASLGDGENTHLHLMYSDRMDDSIDRSPEQTFRRYNPQHPERGGRRKDSGGKNSMQMRDELIATRKKCADLQNAALAKYGHTARVDHRTLKDQGIDREPERHLGQARVRSMSADDRKQYSAQRQQQA
;
A
#
# COMPACT_ATOMS: atom_id res chain seq x y z
N MET A 1 -4.72 19.38 -8.49
CA MET A 1 -5.54 18.14 -8.50
C MET A 1 -5.56 17.63 -9.94
N ARG A 2 -5.04 16.43 -10.21
CA ARG A 2 -5.18 15.83 -11.56
C ARG A 2 -6.68 15.64 -11.85
N ASP A 3 -7.09 15.91 -13.07
CA ASP A 3 -8.49 15.87 -13.52
C ASP A 3 -9.22 14.61 -13.04
N ALA A 4 -10.15 14.76 -12.10
CA ALA A 4 -10.98 13.66 -11.59
C ALA A 4 -11.78 12.97 -12.70
N LYS A 5 -11.97 13.64 -13.85
CA LYS A 5 -12.55 13.06 -15.07
C LYS A 5 -11.76 11.89 -15.65
N LYS A 6 -10.44 11.83 -15.48
CA LYS A 6 -9.58 10.84 -16.17
C LYS A 6 -9.72 9.40 -15.63
N TYR A 7 -10.21 9.23 -14.41
CA TYR A 7 -10.27 7.91 -13.75
C TYR A 7 -11.68 7.45 -13.37
N ARG A 8 -12.71 8.27 -13.64
CA ARG A 8 -14.12 7.93 -13.34
C ARG A 8 -14.61 6.66 -14.05
N ASP A 9 -14.04 6.35 -15.22
CA ASP A 9 -14.50 5.23 -16.06
C ASP A 9 -13.76 3.91 -15.75
N ARG A 10 -12.86 3.89 -14.77
CA ARG A 10 -12.14 2.69 -14.36
C ARG A 10 -13.06 1.82 -13.49
N LYS A 11 -13.63 0.79 -14.10
CA LYS A 11 -14.54 -0.18 -13.45
C LYS A 11 -13.81 -1.23 -12.60
N ASP A 12 -12.54 -1.02 -12.27
CA ASP A 12 -11.70 -1.96 -11.54
C ASP A 12 -11.68 -1.72 -10.02
N LEU A 13 -12.34 -0.67 -9.52
CA LEU A 13 -12.47 -0.41 -8.08
C LEU A 13 -13.37 -1.46 -7.43
N ILE A 14 -12.83 -2.13 -6.42
CA ILE A 14 -13.49 -3.20 -5.67
C ILE A 14 -14.08 -2.66 -4.37
N ALA A 15 -13.23 -2.01 -3.59
CA ALA A 15 -13.55 -1.51 -2.27
C ALA A 15 -12.68 -0.30 -1.97
N PHE A 16 -13.15 0.58 -1.10
CA PHE A 16 -12.35 1.67 -0.57
C PHE A 16 -12.78 1.93 0.87
N ALA A 17 -11.86 2.42 1.69
CA ALA A 17 -12.17 2.95 3.01
C ALA A 17 -11.11 3.96 3.44
N TYR A 18 -11.37 4.64 4.54
CA TYR A 18 -10.44 5.56 5.19
C TYR A 18 -10.66 5.50 6.69
N GLY A 19 -9.71 6.05 7.45
CA GLY A 19 -9.82 6.06 8.91
C GLY A 19 -8.76 6.91 9.58
N ASN A 20 -8.92 7.06 10.89
CA ASN A 20 -8.04 7.85 11.76
C ASN A 20 -7.89 9.32 11.32
N MET A 21 -8.94 9.89 10.71
CA MET A 21 -8.94 11.28 10.29
C MET A 21 -9.10 12.19 11.52
N PRO A 22 -8.30 13.27 11.65
CA PRO A 22 -8.48 14.23 12.74
C PRO A 22 -9.86 14.90 12.72
N PRO A 23 -10.43 15.33 13.86
CA PRO A 23 -11.77 15.91 13.91
C PRO A 23 -12.01 17.11 12.97
N TRP A 24 -10.97 17.91 12.71
CA TRP A 24 -11.05 19.07 11.81
C TRP A 24 -11.33 18.70 10.34
N THR A 25 -11.24 17.43 9.96
CA THR A 25 -11.61 16.96 8.62
C THR A 25 -13.11 16.77 8.45
N GLN A 26 -13.88 16.72 9.54
CA GLN A 26 -15.33 16.42 9.53
C GLN A 26 -15.63 15.11 8.76
N ASP A 27 -14.81 14.09 9.00
CA ASP A 27 -14.90 12.77 8.34
C ASP A 27 -14.71 12.79 6.79
N ASP A 28 -14.18 13.89 6.23
CA ASP A 28 -13.81 13.94 4.81
C ASP A 28 -12.30 13.73 4.61
N PRO A 29 -11.85 12.58 4.07
CA PRO A 29 -10.44 12.33 3.80
C PRO A 29 -9.84 13.31 2.79
N ALA A 30 -10.64 13.86 1.87
CA ALA A 30 -10.15 14.83 0.88
C ALA A 30 -9.72 16.14 1.55
N VAL A 31 -10.37 16.54 2.65
CA VAL A 31 -9.96 17.70 3.46
C VAL A 31 -8.58 17.45 4.08
N PHE A 32 -8.34 16.25 4.61
CA PHE A 32 -7.04 15.87 5.15
C PHE A 32 -5.93 15.95 4.11
N TRP A 33 -6.12 15.30 2.96
CA TRP A 33 -5.09 15.25 1.92
C TRP A 33 -4.81 16.62 1.30
N LYS A 34 -5.84 17.46 1.09
CA LYS A 34 -5.65 18.85 0.66
C LYS A 34 -4.86 19.67 1.68
N ALA A 35 -5.12 19.48 2.97
CA ALA A 35 -4.36 20.16 4.03
C ALA A 35 -2.90 19.67 4.07
N SER A 36 -2.68 18.36 3.90
CA SER A 36 -1.33 17.79 3.80
C SER A 36 -0.56 18.40 2.63
N ASP A 37 -1.14 18.39 1.42
CA ASP A 37 -0.53 19.00 0.23
C ASP A 37 -0.20 20.49 0.42
N LYS A 38 -1.06 21.22 1.15
CA LYS A 38 -0.89 22.66 1.37
C LYS A 38 0.14 23.00 2.44
N TYR A 39 0.18 22.25 3.54
CA TYR A 39 0.90 22.64 4.76
C TYR A 39 2.13 21.77 5.08
N GLU A 40 2.30 20.62 4.43
CA GLU A 40 3.59 19.93 4.46
C GLU A 40 4.66 20.79 3.77
N ARG A 41 5.90 20.68 4.27
CA ARG A 41 7.03 21.36 3.65
C ARG A 41 7.29 20.80 2.25
N ALA A 42 7.91 21.59 1.37
CA ALA A 42 8.18 21.19 -0.02
C ALA A 42 8.97 19.87 -0.16
N ASN A 43 9.84 19.55 0.79
CA ASN A 43 10.60 18.29 0.86
C ASN A 43 10.06 17.32 1.92
N GLY A 44 8.80 17.47 2.32
CA GLY A 44 8.09 16.61 3.25
C GLY A 44 7.26 15.59 2.49
N ALA A 45 7.18 14.37 3.01
CA ALA A 45 6.19 13.41 2.52
C ALA A 45 4.78 13.89 2.91
N ALA A 46 3.96 14.22 1.91
CA ALA A 46 2.52 14.50 2.06
C ALA A 46 1.72 13.24 2.40
N TYR A 47 2.17 12.10 1.87
CA TYR A 47 1.71 10.76 2.23
C TYR A 47 2.82 9.76 1.92
N ARG A 48 2.62 8.52 2.36
CA ARG A 48 3.33 7.32 1.90
C ARG A 48 2.32 6.32 1.38
N GLU A 49 2.77 5.43 0.51
CA GLU A 49 1.92 4.43 -0.11
C GLU A 49 2.51 3.03 0.05
N HIS A 50 1.64 2.09 0.38
CA HIS A 50 1.89 0.67 0.22
C HIS A 50 1.01 0.16 -0.92
N GLU A 51 1.64 -0.43 -1.94
CA GLU A 51 0.96 -1.18 -2.99
C GLU A 51 1.20 -2.67 -2.75
N ILE A 52 0.13 -3.42 -2.51
CA ILE A 52 0.21 -4.81 -2.04
C ILE A 52 -0.69 -5.69 -2.91
N ALA A 53 -0.10 -6.64 -3.65
CA ALA A 53 -0.86 -7.65 -4.35
C ALA A 53 -1.61 -8.55 -3.35
N LEU A 54 -2.86 -8.89 -3.64
CA LEU A 54 -3.67 -9.78 -2.81
C LEU A 54 -3.70 -11.19 -3.44
N PRO A 55 -3.65 -12.27 -2.64
CA PRO A 55 -3.67 -13.63 -3.18
C PRO A 55 -4.92 -13.91 -4.02
N SER A 56 -4.74 -14.46 -5.22
CA SER A 56 -5.83 -14.76 -6.16
C SER A 56 -6.65 -15.99 -5.77
N GLU A 57 -6.13 -16.82 -4.87
CA GLU A 57 -6.83 -17.98 -4.32
C GLU A 57 -8.00 -17.57 -3.41
N LEU A 58 -7.91 -16.39 -2.79
CA LEU A 58 -8.94 -15.85 -1.91
C LEU A 58 -10.12 -15.32 -2.73
N THR A 59 -11.34 -15.52 -2.23
CA THR A 59 -12.53 -14.88 -2.81
C THR A 59 -12.46 -13.37 -2.64
N ARG A 60 -13.31 -12.66 -3.39
CA ARG A 60 -13.39 -11.20 -3.33
C ARG A 60 -13.64 -10.67 -1.93
N GLU A 61 -14.55 -11.29 -1.20
CA GLU A 61 -14.90 -10.92 0.18
C GLU A 61 -13.72 -11.14 1.13
N GLN A 62 -13.00 -12.25 0.95
CA GLN A 62 -11.81 -12.59 1.75
C GLN A 62 -10.64 -11.64 1.46
N GLN A 63 -10.48 -11.21 0.20
CA GLN A 63 -9.51 -10.19 -0.19
C GLN A 63 -9.82 -8.84 0.46
N ILE A 64 -11.09 -8.43 0.51
CA ILE A 64 -11.52 -7.20 1.20
C ILE A 64 -11.25 -7.30 2.70
N GLU A 65 -11.55 -8.45 3.32
CA GLU A 65 -11.24 -8.68 4.74
C GLU A 65 -9.74 -8.57 5.02
N LEU A 66 -8.90 -9.25 4.22
CA LEU A 66 -7.45 -9.18 4.32
C LEU A 66 -6.92 -7.76 4.10
N ALA A 67 -7.49 -7.00 3.16
CA ALA A 67 -7.11 -5.60 2.92
C ALA A 67 -7.39 -4.71 4.15
N GLY A 68 -8.51 -4.92 4.84
CA GLY A 68 -8.82 -4.24 6.10
C GLY A 68 -7.82 -4.60 7.20
N GLN A 69 -7.48 -5.88 7.35
CA GLN A 69 -6.49 -6.35 8.33
C GLN A 69 -5.09 -5.79 8.04
N LEU A 70 -4.62 -5.89 6.79
CA LEU A 70 -3.35 -5.29 6.34
C LEU A 70 -3.31 -3.80 6.66
N THR A 71 -4.39 -3.07 6.37
CA THR A 71 -4.47 -1.64 6.66
C THR A 71 -4.24 -1.37 8.15
N TYR A 72 -5.03 -1.97 9.02
CA TYR A 72 -4.94 -1.75 10.47
C TYR A 72 -3.55 -2.13 11.01
N GLU A 73 -3.04 -3.29 10.60
CA GLU A 73 -1.78 -3.83 11.09
C GLU A 73 -0.55 -3.06 10.61
N LEU A 74 -0.59 -2.45 9.41
CA LEU A 74 0.54 -1.73 8.84
C LEU A 74 0.57 -0.25 9.23
N VAL A 75 -0.60 0.39 9.37
CA VAL A 75 -0.66 1.84 9.62
C VAL A 75 -1.06 2.19 11.05
N GLY A 76 -1.67 1.26 11.80
CA GLY A 76 -2.10 1.49 13.18
C GLY A 76 -3.07 2.67 13.30
N SER A 77 -2.74 3.63 14.15
CA SER A 77 -3.53 4.85 14.38
C SER A 77 -3.25 6.00 13.39
N LYS A 78 -2.39 5.79 12.38
CA LYS A 78 -2.08 6.83 11.40
C LYS A 78 -3.29 7.11 10.50
N PRO A 79 -3.55 8.38 10.11
CA PRO A 79 -4.55 8.72 9.09
C PRO A 79 -4.28 7.96 7.79
N PHE A 80 -5.28 7.26 7.26
CA PHE A 80 -5.14 6.45 6.06
C PHE A 80 -6.36 6.54 5.13
N GLN A 81 -6.14 6.20 3.88
CA GLN A 81 -7.16 5.90 2.89
C GLN A 81 -6.66 4.78 1.99
N TYR A 82 -7.51 3.83 1.66
CA TYR A 82 -7.15 2.77 0.74
C TYR A 82 -8.20 2.51 -0.33
N ALA A 83 -7.75 1.90 -1.41
CA ALA A 83 -8.57 1.34 -2.47
C ALA A 83 -8.05 -0.06 -2.84
N VAL A 84 -8.95 -1.00 -3.00
CA VAL A 84 -8.68 -2.31 -3.60
C VAL A 84 -9.11 -2.25 -5.06
N HIS A 85 -8.21 -2.61 -5.97
CA HIS A 85 -8.47 -2.68 -7.40
C HIS A 85 -8.30 -4.11 -7.90
N GLY A 86 -9.10 -4.51 -8.88
CA GLY A 86 -9.01 -5.81 -9.57
C GLY A 86 -9.03 -5.66 -11.09
N PRO A 87 -8.04 -4.98 -11.71
CA PRO A 87 -7.94 -4.96 -13.14
C PRO A 87 -7.65 -6.37 -13.67
N HIS A 88 -8.13 -6.66 -14.88
CA HIS A 88 -7.74 -7.86 -15.59
C HIS A 88 -6.21 -7.91 -15.77
N ALA A 89 -5.64 -9.09 -15.56
CA ALA A 89 -4.20 -9.30 -15.70
C ALA A 89 -3.76 -8.93 -17.12
N SER A 90 -2.65 -8.19 -17.24
CA SER A 90 -2.12 -7.83 -18.56
C SER A 90 -1.36 -8.99 -19.23
N LEU A 91 -1.04 -10.04 -18.46
CA LEU A 91 -0.40 -11.28 -18.89
C LEU A 91 -1.05 -12.45 -18.15
N GLY A 92 -1.49 -13.47 -18.89
CA GLY A 92 -2.25 -14.60 -18.36
C GLY A 92 -3.72 -14.27 -18.11
N ASP A 93 -4.44 -15.25 -17.59
CA ASP A 93 -5.84 -15.13 -17.23
C ASP A 93 -6.01 -14.73 -15.75
N GLY A 94 -7.09 -14.03 -15.43
CA GLY A 94 -7.45 -13.64 -14.06
C GLY A 94 -7.36 -12.15 -13.79
N GLU A 95 -7.47 -11.78 -12.51
CA GLU A 95 -7.35 -10.41 -12.03
C GLU A 95 -6.03 -10.22 -11.28
N ASN A 96 -5.42 -9.05 -11.46
CA ASN A 96 -4.31 -8.62 -10.61
C ASN A 96 -4.87 -7.80 -9.45
N THR A 97 -5.50 -8.46 -8.48
CA THR A 97 -6.10 -7.75 -7.33
C THR A 97 -5.01 -7.17 -6.42
N HIS A 98 -5.07 -5.88 -6.14
CA HIS A 98 -4.09 -5.21 -5.29
C HIS A 98 -4.71 -4.08 -4.46
N LEU A 99 -4.09 -3.83 -3.31
CA LEU A 99 -4.40 -2.77 -2.37
C LEU A 99 -3.46 -1.58 -2.60
N HIS A 100 -4.03 -0.41 -2.88
CA HIS A 100 -3.38 0.89 -2.73
C HIS A 100 -3.72 1.44 -1.35
N LEU A 101 -2.74 1.51 -0.44
CA LEU A 101 -2.90 2.03 0.91
C LEU A 101 -2.06 3.30 1.09
N MET A 102 -2.72 4.45 1.05
CA MET A 102 -2.14 5.76 1.33
C MET A 102 -2.27 6.07 2.83
N TYR A 103 -1.19 6.56 3.45
CA TYR A 103 -1.22 6.97 4.86
C TYR A 103 -0.33 8.18 5.13
N SER A 104 -0.62 8.89 6.21
CA SER A 104 0.22 9.97 6.73
C SER A 104 1.19 9.45 7.77
N ASP A 105 2.46 9.89 7.73
CA ASP A 105 3.42 9.63 8.81
C ASP A 105 3.08 10.37 10.11
N ARG A 106 2.10 11.29 10.10
CA ARG A 106 1.71 12.09 11.25
C ARG A 106 0.99 11.22 12.27
N MET A 107 1.66 10.95 13.38
CA MET A 107 1.14 10.13 14.48
C MET A 107 0.11 10.92 15.30
N ASP A 108 -1.01 10.28 15.63
CA ASP A 108 -1.94 10.83 16.60
C ASP A 108 -1.34 10.80 18.00
N ASP A 109 -1.33 11.95 18.66
CA ASP A 109 -0.88 12.15 20.04
C ASP A 109 -2.02 12.70 20.92
N SER A 110 -3.27 12.61 20.43
CA SER A 110 -4.49 13.05 21.12
C SER A 110 -4.53 14.55 21.46
N ILE A 111 -3.68 15.37 20.82
CA ILE A 111 -3.73 16.84 20.93
C ILE A 111 -4.45 17.41 19.71
N ASP A 112 -5.53 18.14 19.98
CA ASP A 112 -6.30 18.87 18.97
C ASP A 112 -5.46 19.98 18.34
N ARG A 113 -5.52 20.06 17.02
CA ARG A 113 -4.75 21.02 16.21
C ARG A 113 -5.58 21.51 15.04
N SER A 114 -5.30 22.72 14.59
CA SER A 114 -5.78 23.18 13.28
C SER A 114 -5.14 22.37 12.15
N PRO A 115 -5.69 22.42 10.93
CA PRO A 115 -5.08 21.78 9.77
C PRO A 115 -3.62 22.25 9.56
N GLU A 116 -3.37 23.55 9.62
CA GLU A 116 -2.02 24.10 9.46
C GLU A 116 -1.08 23.60 10.57
N GLN A 117 -1.51 23.66 11.83
CA GLN A 117 -0.68 23.26 12.94
C GLN A 117 -0.34 21.76 12.87
N THR A 118 -1.26 20.90 12.44
CA THR A 118 -1.04 19.45 12.29
C THR A 118 0.24 19.13 11.52
N PHE A 119 0.53 19.89 10.45
CA PHE A 119 1.68 19.67 9.56
C PHE A 119 2.92 20.53 9.88
N ARG A 120 2.89 21.36 10.93
CA ARG A 120 4.09 22.07 11.40
C ARG A 120 5.16 21.09 11.92
N ARG A 121 6.38 21.59 12.13
CA ARG A 121 7.43 20.79 12.77
C ARG A 121 6.99 20.37 14.17
N TYR A 122 7.27 19.13 14.54
CA TYR A 122 7.05 18.66 15.90
C TYR A 122 7.98 19.39 16.87
N ASN A 123 7.43 19.80 18.02
CA ASN A 123 8.17 20.44 19.10
C ASN A 123 8.21 19.47 20.30
N PRO A 124 9.34 18.84 20.60
CA PRO A 124 9.41 17.86 21.70
C PRO A 124 9.31 18.49 23.09
N GLN A 125 9.67 19.77 23.26
CA GLN A 125 9.57 20.47 24.55
C GLN A 125 8.12 20.91 24.84
N HIS A 126 7.38 21.28 23.80
CA HIS A 126 6.00 21.73 23.87
C HIS A 126 5.17 21.16 22.71
N PRO A 127 4.78 19.87 22.76
CA PRO A 127 4.03 19.20 21.68
C PRO A 127 2.76 19.91 21.24
N GLU A 128 2.09 20.60 22.16
CA GLU A 128 0.88 21.40 21.95
C GLU A 128 1.12 22.68 21.13
N ARG A 129 2.37 23.13 21.04
CA ARG A 129 2.79 24.28 20.23
C ARG A 129 3.38 23.88 18.87
N GLY A 130 3.64 22.58 18.68
CA GLY A 130 4.15 22.00 17.43
C GLY A 130 3.06 21.33 16.59
N GLY A 131 3.48 20.77 15.45
CA GLY A 131 2.66 19.81 14.70
C GLY A 131 2.86 18.38 15.15
N ARG A 132 2.13 17.43 14.55
CA ARG A 132 2.22 16.01 14.90
C ARG A 132 3.60 15.44 14.54
N ARG A 133 4.15 14.56 15.37
CA ARG A 133 5.42 13.89 15.07
C ARG A 133 5.27 13.00 13.83
N LYS A 134 6.29 13.00 12.97
CA LYS A 134 6.40 12.00 11.88
C LYS A 134 7.05 10.74 12.40
N ASP A 135 6.43 9.60 12.15
CA ASP A 135 6.97 8.27 12.41
C ASP A 135 8.37 8.09 11.79
N SER A 136 8.55 8.53 10.54
CA SER A 136 9.84 8.46 9.84
C SER A 136 10.95 9.41 10.35
N GLY A 137 10.64 10.29 11.31
CA GLY A 137 11.57 11.33 11.76
C GLY A 137 12.78 10.76 12.54
N GLY A 138 14.00 11.03 12.04
CA GLY A 138 15.25 10.73 12.74
C GLY A 138 15.83 9.34 12.48
N LYS A 139 15.26 8.57 11.55
CA LYS A 139 15.74 7.23 11.20
C LYS A 139 16.91 7.29 10.20
N ASN A 140 17.91 6.43 10.40
CA ASN A 140 19.01 6.25 9.46
C ASN A 140 18.66 5.23 8.37
N SER A 141 19.50 5.10 7.34
CA SER A 141 19.23 4.21 6.19
C SER A 141 19.11 2.73 6.55
N MET A 142 19.85 2.26 7.57
CA MET A 142 19.77 0.88 8.03
C MET A 142 18.44 0.62 8.73
N GLN A 143 18.02 1.51 9.63
CA GLN A 143 16.72 1.43 10.29
C GLN A 143 15.57 1.45 9.29
N MET A 144 15.62 2.35 8.29
CA MET A 144 14.60 2.41 7.24
C MET A 144 14.55 1.11 6.41
N ARG A 145 15.71 0.51 6.12
CA ARG A 145 15.80 -0.78 5.42
C ARG A 145 15.18 -1.90 6.25
N ASP A 146 15.53 -1.99 7.53
CA ASP A 146 15.07 -3.06 8.41
C ASP A 146 13.57 -2.94 8.68
N GLU A 147 13.05 -1.72 8.81
CA GLU A 147 11.61 -1.47 8.88
C GLU A 147 10.89 -1.90 7.60
N LEU A 148 11.44 -1.60 6.42
CA LEU A 148 10.85 -2.06 5.16
C LEU A 148 10.80 -3.59 5.08
N ILE A 149 11.85 -4.27 5.52
CA ILE A 149 11.90 -5.74 5.55
C ILE A 149 10.87 -6.28 6.55
N ALA A 150 10.77 -5.69 7.74
CA ALA A 150 9.77 -6.06 8.74
C ALA A 150 8.34 -5.86 8.23
N THR A 151 8.05 -4.74 7.55
CA THR A 151 6.77 -4.47 6.90
C THR A 151 6.44 -5.54 5.86
N ARG A 152 7.39 -5.88 4.98
CA ARG A 152 7.20 -6.95 3.97
C ARG A 152 6.94 -8.31 4.62
N LYS A 153 7.67 -8.63 5.68
CA LYS A 153 7.43 -9.85 6.46
C LYS A 153 6.02 -9.85 7.03
N LYS A 154 5.57 -8.75 7.64
CA LYS A 154 4.23 -8.62 8.22
C LYS A 154 3.13 -8.81 7.16
N CYS A 155 3.32 -8.26 5.95
CA CYS A 155 2.41 -8.51 4.83
C CYS A 155 2.33 -10.00 4.49
N ALA A 156 3.46 -10.67 4.33
CA ALA A 156 3.50 -12.10 4.00
C ALA A 156 2.88 -12.95 5.12
N ASP A 157 3.16 -12.65 6.39
CA ASP A 157 2.57 -13.35 7.54
C ASP A 157 1.03 -13.23 7.54
N LEU A 158 0.49 -12.02 7.31
CA LEU A 158 -0.96 -11.78 7.25
C LEU A 158 -1.61 -12.46 6.04
N GLN A 159 -0.98 -12.41 4.87
CA GLN A 159 -1.44 -13.13 3.68
C GLN A 159 -1.48 -14.65 3.92
N ASN A 160 -0.42 -15.20 4.50
CA ASN A 160 -0.33 -16.62 4.82
C ASN A 160 -1.36 -17.05 5.87
N ALA A 161 -1.60 -16.21 6.88
CA ALA A 161 -2.64 -16.45 7.87
C ALA A 161 -4.03 -16.49 7.23
N ALA A 162 -4.34 -15.56 6.32
CA ALA A 162 -5.59 -15.56 5.58
C ALA A 162 -5.72 -16.79 4.66
N LEU A 163 -4.68 -17.11 3.89
CA LEU A 163 -4.65 -18.30 3.03
C LEU A 163 -4.89 -19.59 3.85
N ALA A 164 -4.22 -19.74 4.99
CA ALA A 164 -4.43 -20.87 5.89
C ALA A 164 -5.85 -20.89 6.48
N LYS A 165 -6.37 -19.72 6.91
CA LYS A 165 -7.73 -19.58 7.47
C LYS A 165 -8.80 -20.08 6.51
N TYR A 166 -8.65 -19.84 5.20
CA TYR A 166 -9.62 -20.28 4.18
C TYR A 166 -9.24 -21.61 3.50
N GLY A 167 -8.29 -22.36 4.07
CA GLY A 167 -7.99 -23.73 3.65
C GLY A 167 -7.08 -23.85 2.41
N HIS A 168 -6.42 -22.77 2.00
CA HIS A 168 -5.46 -22.81 0.89
C HIS A 168 -4.09 -23.30 1.38
N THR A 169 -3.40 -24.06 0.52
CA THR A 169 -2.01 -24.52 0.75
C THR A 169 -0.96 -23.53 0.22
N ALA A 170 -1.35 -22.65 -0.71
CA ALA A 170 -0.49 -21.61 -1.28
C ALA A 170 0.08 -20.67 -0.19
N ARG A 171 1.32 -20.22 -0.35
CA ARG A 171 2.00 -19.33 0.59
C ARG A 171 2.82 -18.27 -0.14
N VAL A 172 2.98 -17.12 0.52
CA VAL A 172 3.81 -16.01 0.09
C VAL A 172 5.04 -15.92 0.99
N ASP A 173 6.21 -15.67 0.40
CA ASP A 173 7.45 -15.39 1.14
C ASP A 173 8.02 -14.05 0.69
N HIS A 174 8.37 -13.21 1.68
CA HIS A 174 8.91 -11.87 1.47
C HIS A 174 10.42 -11.87 1.18
N ARG A 175 11.11 -12.98 1.46
CA ARG A 175 12.54 -13.15 1.27
C ARG A 175 12.86 -13.33 -0.20
N THR A 176 14.12 -13.08 -0.58
CA THR A 176 14.57 -13.38 -1.94
C THR A 176 14.56 -14.89 -2.19
N LEU A 177 14.50 -15.32 -3.45
CA LEU A 177 14.60 -16.75 -3.79
C LEU A 177 15.88 -17.38 -3.22
N LYS A 178 17.00 -16.65 -3.29
CA LYS A 178 18.28 -17.05 -2.70
C LYS A 178 18.17 -17.30 -1.18
N ASP A 179 17.53 -16.39 -0.45
CA ASP A 179 17.36 -16.51 1.01
C ASP A 179 16.34 -17.61 1.39
N GLN A 180 15.52 -18.06 0.44
CA GLN A 180 14.65 -19.23 0.56
C GLN A 180 15.37 -20.54 0.19
N GLY A 181 16.59 -20.47 -0.35
CA GLY A 181 17.33 -21.63 -0.86
C GLY A 181 16.82 -22.15 -2.20
N ILE A 182 16.09 -21.33 -2.96
CA ILE A 182 15.55 -21.69 -4.27
C ILE A 182 16.53 -21.24 -5.35
N ASP A 183 17.06 -22.21 -6.10
CA ASP A 183 17.99 -21.99 -7.20
C ASP A 183 17.25 -21.82 -8.53
N ARG A 184 16.50 -20.71 -8.64
CA ARG A 184 15.90 -20.25 -9.90
C ARG A 184 16.06 -18.74 -10.04
N GLU A 185 16.15 -18.27 -11.27
CA GLU A 185 16.23 -16.85 -11.55
C GLU A 185 14.87 -16.16 -11.28
N PRO A 186 14.86 -15.01 -10.57
CA PRO A 186 13.64 -14.26 -10.34
C PRO A 186 13.12 -13.65 -11.65
N GLU A 187 11.80 -13.59 -11.78
CA GLU A 187 11.16 -12.92 -12.92
C GLU A 187 11.49 -11.43 -12.97
N ARG A 188 11.63 -10.89 -14.18
CA ARG A 188 11.84 -9.46 -14.40
C ARG A 188 10.51 -8.72 -14.43
N HIS A 189 10.39 -7.64 -13.65
CA HIS A 189 9.27 -6.73 -13.77
C HIS A 189 9.27 -6.04 -15.15
N LEU A 190 8.24 -6.30 -15.96
CA LEU A 190 8.14 -5.77 -17.32
C LEU A 190 7.62 -4.33 -17.35
N GLY A 191 6.77 -3.95 -16.40
CA GLY A 191 6.07 -2.65 -16.39
C GLY A 191 4.96 -2.55 -17.44
N GLN A 192 3.99 -1.65 -17.19
CA GLN A 192 2.78 -1.54 -18.02
C GLN A 192 3.09 -1.17 -19.49
N ALA A 193 4.05 -0.27 -19.73
CA ALA A 193 4.39 0.19 -21.08
C ALA A 193 4.93 -0.96 -21.94
N ARG A 194 5.81 -1.79 -21.40
CA ARG A 194 6.39 -2.92 -22.10
C ARG A 194 5.35 -3.99 -22.40
N VAL A 195 4.47 -4.31 -21.44
CA VAL A 195 3.41 -5.29 -21.66
C VAL A 195 2.44 -4.82 -22.76
N ARG A 196 2.13 -3.52 -22.81
CA ARG A 196 1.31 -2.92 -23.87
C ARG A 196 1.96 -3.00 -25.25
N SER A 197 3.29 -2.88 -25.35
CA SER A 197 4.01 -2.98 -26.61
C SER A 197 4.21 -4.41 -27.10
N MET A 198 3.99 -5.43 -26.27
CA MET A 198 4.10 -6.85 -26.66
C MET A 198 2.95 -7.27 -27.56
N SER A 199 3.26 -8.06 -28.59
CA SER A 199 2.27 -8.73 -29.43
C SER A 199 1.52 -9.82 -28.66
N ALA A 200 0.40 -10.31 -29.21
CA ALA A 200 -0.35 -11.40 -28.58
C ALA A 200 0.51 -12.68 -28.44
N ASP A 201 1.36 -12.96 -29.43
CA ASP A 201 2.25 -14.12 -29.42
C ASP A 201 3.37 -13.96 -28.41
N ASP A 202 3.97 -12.77 -28.28
CA ASP A 202 4.96 -12.48 -27.25
C ASP A 202 4.40 -12.71 -25.84
N ARG A 203 3.14 -12.29 -25.61
CA ARG A 203 2.47 -12.48 -24.32
C ARG A 203 2.20 -13.95 -24.03
N LYS A 204 1.79 -14.73 -25.04
CA LYS A 204 1.58 -16.18 -24.92
C LYS A 204 2.88 -16.90 -24.63
N GLN A 205 3.93 -16.63 -25.41
CA GLN A 205 5.26 -17.22 -25.23
C GLN A 205 5.82 -16.90 -23.84
N TYR A 206 5.74 -15.64 -23.41
CA TYR A 206 6.19 -15.24 -22.09
C TYR A 206 5.42 -15.95 -20.98
N SER A 207 4.09 -16.05 -21.09
CA SER A 207 3.26 -16.74 -20.10
C SER A 207 3.57 -18.24 -20.01
N ALA A 208 3.80 -18.90 -21.16
CA ALA A 208 4.18 -20.31 -21.21
C ALA A 208 5.55 -20.56 -20.56
N GLN A 209 6.54 -19.68 -20.81
CA GLN A 209 7.86 -19.77 -20.16
C GLN A 209 7.76 -19.65 -18.64
N ARG A 210 6.89 -18.77 -18.13
CA ARG A 210 6.67 -18.64 -16.68
C ARG A 210 6.13 -19.91 -16.03
N GLN A 211 5.18 -20.58 -16.68
CA GLN A 211 4.59 -21.82 -16.16
C GLN A 211 5.60 -22.97 -16.11
N GLN A 212 6.61 -22.98 -16.98
CA GLN A 212 7.69 -23.98 -16.95
C GLN A 212 8.72 -23.73 -15.85
N GLN A 213 8.76 -22.52 -15.29
CA GLN A 213 9.74 -22.07 -14.28
C GLN A 213 9.14 -21.90 -12.88
N ALA A 214 7.85 -22.18 -12.71
CA ALA A 214 7.10 -22.11 -11.45
C ALA A 214 7.13 -23.46 -10.73
#